data_AF-C3ZLI8-F1
#
_entry.id   AF-C3ZLI8-F1
#
_cell.length_a   1.000
_cell.length_b   1.000
_cell.length_c   1.000
_cell.angle_alpha   90.00
_cell.angle_beta   90.00
_cell.angle_gamma   90.00
#
_symmetry.space_group_name_H-M   'P 1'
#
loop_
_entity.id
_entity.type
_entity.pdbx_description
1 polymer ?
#
loop_
_entity_poly.entity_id
_entity_poly.type
_entity_poly.pdbx_seq_one_letter_code
_entity_poly.pdbx_strand_id
1 'polypeptide(L)'
;MADNNQVDPMKMASFIDANQSTKPPGQTYDRKQMPSSRGFHSMAVIKNKIYIIGGHGMDDRGGYDTDLLDVDIYLPGTDTYEKGRPMLRGQGCSGCTVLDGTIYVVGGGSRVSGQPTNVISVFDSVKDSWGEVVMEFIEPMYGAGCCSVLLPADIITEDV
;
A
#
# COMPACT_ATOMS: atom_id res chain seq x y z
N MET A 1 14.82 13.72 50.79
CA MET A 1 13.55 13.35 50.11
C MET A 1 13.74 13.78 48.67
N ALA A 2 13.92 12.83 47.75
CA ALA A 2 14.17 13.11 46.34
C ALA A 2 12.84 13.30 45.62
N ASP A 3 12.69 14.43 44.94
CA ASP A 3 11.61 14.73 44.00
C ASP A 3 11.92 14.00 42.69
N ASN A 4 11.03 13.08 42.32
CA ASN A 4 11.25 12.09 41.27
C ASN A 4 10.20 12.23 40.16
N ASN A 5 10.12 13.42 39.57
CA ASN A 5 9.21 13.70 38.45
C ASN A 5 9.92 14.29 37.23
N GLN A 6 11.08 13.72 36.87
CA GLN A 6 11.57 13.82 35.50
C GLN A 6 10.86 12.78 34.64
N VAL A 7 9.92 13.26 33.84
CA VAL A 7 9.31 12.47 32.76
C VAL A 7 10.40 12.26 31.70
N ASP A 8 10.88 11.03 31.58
CA ASP A 8 11.90 10.62 30.62
C ASP A 8 11.39 10.83 29.18
N PRO A 9 12.00 11.73 28.38
CA PRO A 9 11.57 12.03 27.02
C PRO A 9 11.75 10.87 26.02
N MET A 10 12.29 9.71 26.44
CA MET A 10 12.51 8.54 25.57
C MET A 10 11.40 7.47 25.57
N LYS A 11 10.27 7.67 26.29
CA LYS A 11 9.18 6.68 26.31
C LYS A 11 8.26 6.62 25.08
N MET A 12 8.63 7.26 23.96
CA MET A 12 7.88 7.22 22.69
C MET A 12 8.49 6.29 21.62
N ALA A 13 9.58 5.59 21.91
CA ALA A 13 10.23 4.69 20.97
C ALA A 13 10.01 3.21 21.32
N SER A 14 8.76 2.75 21.22
CA SER A 14 8.51 1.33 20.93
C SER A 14 7.90 1.21 19.53
N PHE A 15 8.52 1.87 18.56
CA PHE A 15 8.51 1.32 17.21
C PHE A 15 9.25 0.00 17.33
N ILE A 16 8.49 -1.10 17.34
CA ILE A 16 9.04 -2.41 17.04
C ILE A 16 9.84 -2.21 15.77
N ASP A 17 11.15 -2.35 15.88
CA ASP A 17 12.06 -2.39 14.75
C ASP A 17 11.70 -3.65 13.95
N ALA A 18 10.67 -3.53 13.12
CA ALA A 18 10.19 -4.57 12.21
C ALA A 18 11.25 -4.92 11.15
N ASN A 19 12.41 -4.25 11.19
CA ASN A 19 13.57 -4.49 10.38
C ASN A 19 14.68 -5.26 11.11
N GLN A 20 14.44 -5.78 12.33
CA GLN A 20 15.29 -6.82 12.92
C GLN A 20 15.06 -8.16 12.22
N SER A 21 15.38 -8.20 10.93
CA SER A 21 15.79 -9.45 10.33
C SER A 21 17.02 -9.95 11.08
N THR A 22 16.89 -11.09 11.74
CA THR A 22 18.01 -11.81 12.36
C THR A 22 18.98 -12.41 11.33
N LYS A 23 18.73 -12.26 10.03
CA LYS A 23 19.62 -12.72 8.96
C LYS A 23 20.52 -11.60 8.42
N PRO A 24 21.81 -11.89 8.18
CA PRO A 24 22.74 -10.93 7.60
C PRO A 24 22.33 -10.51 6.18
N PRO A 25 22.77 -9.32 5.72
CA PRO A 25 22.49 -8.83 4.37
C PRO A 25 22.87 -9.86 3.30
N GLY A 26 22.01 -10.07 2.30
CA GLY A 26 22.31 -10.91 1.12
C GLY A 26 21.74 -12.34 1.13
N GLN A 27 20.94 -12.73 2.14
CA GLN A 27 20.17 -13.98 2.08
C GLN A 27 18.71 -13.75 1.72
N THR A 28 18.16 -14.65 0.89
CA THR A 28 16.73 -14.73 0.57
C THR A 28 15.95 -15.36 1.73
N TYR A 29 14.78 -14.80 2.05
CA TYR A 29 13.86 -15.38 3.02
C TYR A 29 12.99 -16.42 2.32
N ASP A 30 13.17 -17.70 2.65
CA ASP A 30 12.23 -18.76 2.26
C ASP A 30 11.03 -18.70 3.20
N ARG A 31 10.13 -17.73 2.95
CA ARG A 31 8.91 -17.57 3.76
C ARG A 31 7.90 -18.60 3.29
N LYS A 32 7.34 -19.33 4.25
CA LYS A 32 6.27 -20.30 4.02
C LYS A 32 5.08 -19.53 3.42
N GLN A 33 4.77 -19.77 2.15
CA GLN A 33 3.62 -19.21 1.42
C GLN A 33 3.79 -17.75 0.95
N MET A 34 4.71 -17.52 0.02
CA MET A 34 4.91 -16.22 -0.64
C MET A 34 3.75 -15.86 -1.59
N PRO A 35 3.44 -14.57 -1.75
CA PRO A 35 2.57 -14.07 -2.81
C PRO A 35 3.04 -14.51 -4.20
N SER A 36 2.12 -14.49 -5.17
CA SER A 36 2.47 -14.68 -6.57
C SER A 36 3.54 -13.67 -7.02
N SER A 37 4.50 -14.15 -7.83
CA SER A 37 5.54 -13.31 -8.42
C SER A 37 4.92 -12.16 -9.21
N ARG A 38 5.39 -10.94 -8.96
CA ARG A 38 4.80 -9.72 -9.53
C ARG A 38 5.77 -8.55 -9.57
N GLY A 39 5.55 -7.66 -10.52
CA GLY A 39 6.20 -6.36 -10.65
C GLY A 39 5.17 -5.23 -10.58
N PHE A 40 5.66 -4.00 -10.35
CA PHE A 40 4.83 -2.77 -10.42
C PHE A 40 3.60 -2.75 -9.50
N HIS A 41 3.61 -3.51 -8.40
CA HIS A 41 2.56 -3.52 -7.40
C HIS A 41 2.63 -2.29 -6.50
N SER A 42 1.52 -1.96 -5.86
CA SER A 42 1.46 -0.94 -4.82
C SER A 42 1.67 -1.57 -3.45
N MET A 43 2.24 -0.82 -2.51
CA MET A 43 2.35 -1.22 -1.11
C MET A 43 1.79 -0.15 -0.19
N ALA A 44 1.12 -0.58 0.87
CA ALA A 44 0.58 0.30 1.91
C ALA A 44 0.71 -0.36 3.28
N VAL A 45 0.77 0.46 4.33
CA VAL A 45 0.77 -0.02 5.71
C VAL A 45 -0.45 0.54 6.42
N ILE A 46 -1.25 -0.34 7.01
CA ILE A 46 -2.32 0.03 7.94
C ILE A 46 -2.09 -0.72 9.24
N LYS A 47 -1.91 0.02 10.33
CA LYS A 47 -1.54 -0.53 11.65
C LYS A 47 -0.27 -1.40 11.50
N ASN A 48 -0.34 -2.67 11.90
CA ASN A 48 0.79 -3.61 11.86
C ASN A 48 0.68 -4.60 10.68
N LYS A 49 0.01 -4.22 9.59
CA LYS A 49 -0.19 -5.04 8.40
C LYS A 49 0.36 -4.35 7.16
N ILE A 50 1.08 -5.07 6.31
CA ILE A 50 1.61 -4.57 5.04
C ILE A 50 0.76 -5.16 3.91
N TYR A 51 0.10 -4.29 3.16
CA TYR A 51 -0.72 -4.66 2.00
C TYR A 51 0.13 -4.58 0.74
N ILE A 52 0.14 -5.66 -0.02
CA ILE A 52 0.78 -5.80 -1.33
C ILE A 52 -0.36 -5.89 -2.34
N ILE A 53 -0.50 -4.88 -3.18
CA ILE A 53 -1.75 -4.60 -3.89
C ILE A 53 -1.51 -4.67 -5.39
N GLY A 54 -2.17 -5.63 -6.04
CA GLY A 54 -2.22 -5.76 -7.48
C GLY A 54 -0.84 -5.85 -8.13
N GLY A 55 -0.61 -5.04 -9.16
CA GLY A 55 0.58 -5.09 -10.01
C GLY A 55 0.41 -6.01 -11.21
N HIS A 56 1.53 -6.36 -11.84
CA HIS A 56 1.55 -7.23 -13.01
C HIS A 56 2.25 -8.55 -12.68
N GLY A 57 1.60 -9.66 -12.99
CA GLY A 57 2.14 -11.01 -12.83
C GLY A 57 3.15 -11.34 -13.91
N MET A 58 4.14 -12.15 -13.55
CA MET A 58 5.16 -12.62 -14.48
C MET A 58 4.65 -13.82 -15.27
N ASP A 59 4.76 -13.79 -16.60
CA ASP A 59 4.47 -14.94 -17.46
C ASP A 59 5.67 -15.90 -17.52
N ASP A 60 5.48 -17.10 -18.09
CA ASP A 60 6.53 -18.11 -18.23
C ASP A 60 7.72 -17.65 -19.11
N ARG A 61 7.57 -16.53 -19.83
CA ARG A 61 8.60 -15.90 -20.66
C ARG A 61 9.29 -14.74 -19.95
N GLY A 62 8.93 -14.46 -18.70
CA GLY A 62 9.48 -13.41 -17.86
C GLY A 62 8.94 -12.01 -18.14
N GLY A 63 7.87 -11.88 -18.92
CA GLY A 63 7.15 -10.64 -19.18
C GLY A 63 6.10 -10.35 -18.11
N TYR A 64 5.73 -9.08 -17.96
CA TYR A 64 4.70 -8.63 -17.00
C TYR A 64 3.38 -8.36 -17.73
N ASP A 65 2.73 -9.42 -18.21
CA ASP A 65 1.64 -9.33 -19.20
C ASP A 65 0.23 -9.54 -18.61
N THR A 66 0.12 -9.91 -17.34
CA THR A 66 -1.18 -10.18 -16.68
C THR A 66 -1.41 -9.21 -15.53
N ASP A 67 -2.59 -8.60 -15.48
CA ASP A 67 -2.99 -7.81 -14.32
C ASP A 67 -3.30 -8.73 -13.13
N LEU A 68 -2.69 -8.44 -11.99
CA LEU A 68 -3.05 -9.08 -10.73
C LEU A 68 -4.06 -8.21 -9.99
N LEU A 69 -5.16 -8.83 -9.57
CA LEU A 69 -6.15 -8.21 -8.68
C LEU A 69 -5.90 -8.58 -7.22
N ASP A 70 -5.02 -9.56 -6.97
CA ASP A 70 -4.75 -10.09 -5.65
C ASP A 70 -4.16 -9.03 -4.72
N VAL A 71 -4.69 -9.02 -3.49
CA VAL A 71 -4.11 -8.31 -2.37
C VAL A 71 -3.56 -9.33 -1.39
N ASP A 72 -2.26 -9.27 -1.13
CA ASP A 72 -1.60 -10.08 -0.13
C ASP A 72 -1.24 -9.21 1.07
N ILE A 73 -1.55 -9.68 2.27
CA ILE A 73 -1.37 -8.94 3.52
C ILE A 73 -0.30 -9.65 4.34
N TYR A 74 0.87 -9.05 4.41
CA TYR A 74 1.95 -9.56 5.25
C TYR A 74 1.73 -9.11 6.70
N LEU A 75 1.87 -10.08 7.62
CA LEU A 75 1.80 -9.91 9.07
C LEU A 75 3.22 -10.06 9.65
N PRO A 76 3.95 -8.96 9.92
CA PRO A 76 5.32 -9.03 10.43
C PRO A 76 5.43 -9.75 11.79
N GLY A 77 4.39 -9.67 12.63
CA GLY A 77 4.41 -10.29 13.96
C GLY A 77 4.42 -11.82 13.95
N THR A 78 3.92 -12.44 12.88
CA THR A 78 3.87 -13.90 12.71
C THR A 78 4.71 -14.40 11.54
N ASP A 79 5.29 -13.50 10.74
CA ASP A 79 5.99 -13.81 9.48
C ASP A 79 5.12 -14.65 8.53
N THR A 80 3.85 -14.27 8.39
CA THR A 80 2.86 -14.96 7.54
C THR A 80 2.17 -14.01 6.59
N TYR A 81 1.54 -14.56 5.56
CA TYR A 81 0.67 -13.83 4.64
C TYR A 81 -0.79 -14.24 4.82
N GLU A 82 -1.69 -13.28 4.66
CA GLU A 82 -3.14 -13.48 4.55
C GLU A 82 -3.59 -12.95 3.17
N LYS A 83 -4.71 -13.46 2.64
CA LYS A 83 -5.33 -12.90 1.44
C LYS A 83 -6.29 -11.78 1.84
N GLY A 84 -6.17 -10.63 1.19
CA GLY A 84 -7.10 -9.50 1.30
C GLY A 84 -8.19 -9.54 0.23
N ARG A 85 -9.11 -8.58 0.30
CA ARG A 85 -10.14 -8.37 -0.72
C ARG A 85 -9.48 -8.04 -2.07
N PRO A 86 -9.80 -8.75 -3.17
CA PRO A 86 -9.22 -8.45 -4.47
C PRO A 86 -9.68 -7.09 -4.99
N MET A 87 -8.83 -6.42 -5.76
CA MET A 87 -9.16 -5.17 -6.45
C MET A 87 -10.27 -5.37 -7.47
N LEU A 88 -10.98 -4.29 -7.80
CA LEU A 88 -12.02 -4.29 -8.83
C LEU A 88 -11.45 -4.23 -10.25
N ARG A 89 -10.20 -3.76 -10.40
CA ARG A 89 -9.51 -3.62 -11.69
C ARG A 89 -8.00 -3.78 -11.57
N GLY A 90 -7.38 -4.10 -12.70
CA GLY A 90 -5.93 -4.15 -12.82
C GLY A 90 -5.32 -2.75 -12.77
N GLN A 91 -4.50 -2.49 -11.76
CA GLN A 91 -3.69 -1.27 -11.66
C GLN A 91 -2.27 -1.63 -11.26
N GLY A 92 -1.39 -1.71 -12.26
CA GLY A 92 0.06 -1.73 -12.05
C GLY A 92 0.68 -0.37 -12.38
N CYS A 93 1.90 -0.15 -11.89
CA CYS A 93 2.59 1.13 -11.98
C CYS A 93 1.76 2.27 -11.37
N SER A 94 0.95 2.00 -10.35
CA SER A 94 0.10 2.98 -9.68
C SER A 94 0.85 3.71 -8.58
N GLY A 95 0.35 4.90 -8.23
CA GLY A 95 0.70 5.53 -6.96
C GLY A 95 -0.15 4.96 -5.82
N CYS A 96 0.35 5.03 -4.59
CA CYS A 96 -0.34 4.49 -3.43
C CYS A 96 -0.15 5.41 -2.22
N THR A 97 -1.22 5.68 -1.48
CA THR A 97 -1.14 6.36 -0.19
C THR A 97 -2.22 5.89 0.77
N VAL A 98 -2.03 6.20 2.05
CA VAL A 98 -2.98 5.89 3.12
C VAL A 98 -3.43 7.20 3.77
N LEU A 99 -4.74 7.34 3.94
CA LEU A 99 -5.35 8.44 4.69
C LEU A 99 -6.49 7.86 5.53
N ASP A 100 -6.47 8.12 6.84
CA ASP A 100 -7.49 7.68 7.80
C ASP A 100 -7.87 6.19 7.71
N GLY A 101 -6.86 5.32 7.55
CA GLY A 101 -7.07 3.87 7.45
C GLY A 101 -7.70 3.41 6.13
N THR A 102 -7.76 4.29 5.14
CA THR A 102 -8.20 3.99 3.77
C THR A 102 -6.99 4.00 2.84
N ILE A 103 -6.87 3.00 1.97
CA ILE A 103 -5.81 2.94 0.96
C ILE A 103 -6.35 3.53 -0.34
N TYR A 104 -5.55 4.40 -0.97
CA TYR A 104 -5.85 5.01 -2.25
C TYR A 104 -4.80 4.57 -3.26
N VAL A 105 -5.22 3.83 -4.29
CA VAL A 105 -4.39 3.42 -5.43
C VAL A 105 -4.72 4.31 -6.62
N VAL A 106 -3.80 5.22 -6.95
CA VAL A 106 -4.03 6.34 -7.86
C VAL A 106 -3.40 6.05 -9.22
N GLY A 107 -4.21 6.09 -10.28
CA GLY A 107 -3.74 5.94 -11.66
C GLY A 107 -3.14 4.56 -11.93
N GLY A 108 -2.01 4.52 -12.62
CA GLY A 108 -1.40 3.30 -13.14
C GLY A 108 -2.07 2.86 -14.44
N GLY A 109 -2.03 1.56 -14.74
CA GLY A 109 -2.75 1.02 -15.88
C GLY A 109 -2.87 -0.49 -15.89
N SER A 110 -3.71 -0.94 -16.81
CA SER A 110 -4.07 -2.35 -16.99
C SER A 110 -3.38 -2.90 -18.23
N ARG A 111 -2.74 -4.06 -18.10
CA ARG A 111 -2.17 -4.82 -19.23
C ARG A 111 -3.26 -5.33 -20.17
N VAL A 112 -4.44 -5.64 -19.65
CA VAL A 112 -5.59 -6.05 -20.48
C VAL A 112 -6.02 -4.92 -21.43
N SER A 113 -6.10 -3.68 -20.93
CA SER A 113 -6.46 -2.53 -21.76
C SER A 113 -5.28 -1.94 -22.55
N GLY A 114 -4.06 -2.11 -22.04
CA GLY A 114 -2.86 -1.45 -22.57
C GLY A 114 -2.80 0.06 -22.32
N GLN A 115 -3.71 0.62 -21.53
CA GLN A 115 -3.86 2.06 -21.32
C GLN A 115 -3.67 2.46 -19.85
N PRO A 116 -3.14 3.67 -19.60
CA PRO A 116 -3.18 4.25 -18.26
C PRO A 116 -4.61 4.57 -17.83
N THR A 117 -4.81 4.83 -16.54
CA THR A 117 -6.10 5.23 -15.98
C THR A 117 -5.98 6.49 -15.12
N ASN A 118 -7.07 7.24 -15.02
CA ASN A 118 -7.27 8.34 -14.06
C ASN A 118 -8.19 7.91 -12.88
N VAL A 119 -8.40 6.60 -12.71
CA VAL A 119 -9.19 6.05 -11.61
C VAL A 119 -8.35 5.91 -10.36
N ILE A 120 -8.97 6.22 -9.22
CA ILE A 120 -8.48 5.92 -7.89
C ILE A 120 -9.28 4.73 -7.36
N SER A 121 -8.61 3.62 -7.08
CA SER A 121 -9.23 2.53 -6.30
C SER A 121 -9.07 2.83 -4.82
N VAL A 122 -10.18 2.76 -4.09
CA VAL A 122 -10.28 3.16 -2.68
C VAL A 122 -10.63 1.94 -1.85
N PHE A 123 -9.76 1.55 -0.92
CA PHE A 123 -10.00 0.43 0.00
C PHE A 123 -10.26 0.92 1.42
N ASP A 124 -11.48 0.71 1.89
CA ASP A 124 -11.88 0.94 3.28
C ASP A 124 -11.54 -0.31 4.11
N SER A 125 -10.51 -0.20 4.95
CA SER A 125 -10.04 -1.34 5.76
C SER A 125 -10.98 -1.74 6.90
N VAL A 126 -11.93 -0.87 7.28
CA VAL A 126 -12.95 -1.18 8.28
C VAL A 126 -14.10 -1.97 7.65
N LYS A 127 -14.50 -1.59 6.43
CA LYS A 127 -15.55 -2.28 5.68
C LYS A 127 -15.06 -3.48 4.88
N ASP A 128 -13.74 -3.62 4.72
CA ASP A 128 -13.10 -4.63 3.86
C ASP A 128 -13.67 -4.61 2.43
N SER A 129 -13.75 -3.41 1.86
CA SER A 129 -14.40 -3.19 0.57
C SER A 129 -13.64 -2.20 -0.30
N TRP A 130 -13.64 -2.47 -1.60
CA TRP A 130 -13.15 -1.56 -2.62
C TRP A 130 -14.27 -0.70 -3.20
N GLY A 131 -13.94 0.55 -3.49
CA GLY A 131 -14.69 1.46 -4.35
C GLY A 131 -13.76 2.09 -5.39
N GLU A 132 -14.34 2.87 -6.30
CA GLU A 132 -13.60 3.58 -7.36
C GLU A 132 -14.07 5.04 -7.42
N VAL A 133 -13.12 5.95 -7.67
CA VAL A 133 -13.37 7.36 -7.97
C VAL A 133 -12.66 7.72 -9.27
N VAL A 134 -13.33 8.40 -10.19
CA VAL A 134 -12.72 8.87 -11.44
C VAL A 134 -12.27 10.32 -11.26
N MET A 135 -11.01 10.61 -11.57
CA MET A 135 -10.51 12.00 -11.59
C MET A 135 -10.83 12.65 -12.95
N GLU A 136 -12.02 13.23 -13.09
CA GLU A 136 -12.51 13.76 -14.38
C GLU A 136 -11.59 14.81 -15.02
N PHE A 137 -10.88 15.59 -14.22
CA PHE A 137 -10.00 16.68 -14.68
C PHE A 137 -8.53 16.30 -14.81
N ILE A 138 -8.19 15.04 -14.56
CA ILE A 138 -6.82 14.54 -14.61
C ILE A 138 -6.69 13.53 -15.75
N GLU A 139 -5.68 13.73 -16.60
CA GLU A 139 -5.36 12.77 -17.65
C GLU A 139 -4.90 11.44 -17.06
N PRO A 140 -5.24 10.30 -17.70
CA PRO A 140 -4.75 8.99 -17.29
C PRO A 140 -3.21 8.93 -17.20
N MET A 141 -2.67 8.39 -16.10
CA MET A 141 -1.23 8.41 -15.84
C MET A 141 -0.67 7.09 -15.30
N TYR A 142 0.61 6.84 -15.56
CA TYR A 142 1.42 5.82 -14.89
C TYR A 142 2.37 6.46 -13.89
N GLY A 143 2.81 5.70 -12.89
CA GLY A 143 3.97 6.01 -12.05
C GLY A 143 3.78 7.22 -11.13
N ALA A 144 2.55 7.52 -10.74
CA ALA A 144 2.26 8.63 -9.83
C ALA A 144 3.01 8.43 -8.49
N GLY A 145 3.77 9.42 -8.06
CA GLY A 145 4.22 9.52 -6.67
C GLY A 145 3.08 10.06 -5.82
N CYS A 146 2.70 9.35 -4.75
CA CYS A 146 1.60 9.77 -3.88
C CYS A 146 2.07 9.94 -2.44
N CYS A 147 1.57 10.98 -1.78
CA CYS A 147 1.63 11.16 -0.34
C CYS A 147 0.30 11.77 0.13
N SER A 148 -0.04 11.55 1.40
CA SER A 148 -1.17 12.17 2.06
C SER A 148 -0.65 13.29 2.97
N VAL A 149 -1.37 14.41 2.99
CA VAL A 149 -1.07 15.56 3.86
C VAL A 149 -2.35 15.96 4.58
N LEU A 150 -2.26 16.07 5.90
CA LEU A 150 -3.36 16.58 6.71
C LEU A 150 -3.27 18.10 6.77
N LEU A 151 -4.33 18.76 6.32
CA LEU A 151 -4.44 20.21 6.41
C LEU A 151 -5.33 20.60 7.61
N PRO A 152 -4.94 21.63 8.37
CA PRO A 152 -5.82 22.26 9.36
C PRO A 152 -7.16 22.67 8.74
N ALA A 153 -8.26 22.48 9.48
CA ALA A 153 -9.61 22.74 8.98
C ALA A 153 -9.86 24.21 8.61
N ASP A 154 -9.15 25.14 9.24
CA ASP A 154 -9.17 26.58 8.97
C ASP A 154 -8.45 26.98 7.66
N ILE A 155 -7.66 26.08 7.08
CA ILE A 155 -7.06 26.25 5.73
C ILE A 155 -8.02 25.76 4.64
N ILE A 156 -8.92 24.84 4.98
CA ILE A 156 -9.98 24.33 4.10
C ILE A 156 -11.21 25.24 4.23
N THR A 157 -11.03 26.55 4.10
CA THR A 157 -12.15 27.45 3.83
C THR A 157 -12.46 27.33 2.35
N GLU A 158 -13.57 26.68 2.02
CA GLU A 158 -14.09 26.65 0.66
C GLU A 158 -14.38 28.10 0.22
N ASP A 159 -13.54 28.64 -0.66
CA ASP A 159 -13.98 29.67 -1.60
C ASP A 159 -14.41 28.94 -2.88
N VAL A 160 -15.74 29.03 -3.13
CA VAL A 160 -16.52 28.74 -4.35
C VAL A 160 -17.02 27.30 -4.56
#